data_AF-A0A2E6HRI5-F1
#
_entry.id   AF-A0A2E6HRI5-F1
#
_cell.length_a   1.000
_cell.length_b   1.000
_cell.length_c   1.000
_cell.angle_alpha   90.00
_cell.angle_beta   90.00
_cell.angle_gamma   90.00
#
_symmetry.space_group_name_H-M   'P 1'
#
loop_
_entity.id
_entity.type
_entity.pdbx_description
1 polymer ?
#
loop_
_entity_poly.entity_id
_entity_poly.type
_entity_poly.pdbx_seq_one_letter_code
_entity_poly.pdbx_strand_id
1 'polypeptide(L)' 'MDYGIGIPSYIDAWREVQAAEEAGFSHAWFYDSQLIYSDVWATMALAAEKTSKI' A
#
# COMPACT_ATOMS: atom_id res chain seq x y z
N MET A 1 9.00 -4.56 17.56
CA MET A 1 7.66 -5.11 17.26
C MET A 1 7.30 -4.54 15.90
N ASP A 2 6.95 -5.41 14.96
CA ASP A 2 6.75 -5.00 13.57
C ASP A 2 5.26 -4.76 13.33
N TYR A 3 4.92 -3.52 13.00
CA TYR A 3 3.54 -3.13 12.68
C TYR A 3 3.40 -2.97 11.17
N GLY A 4 2.28 -3.45 10.63
CA GLY A 4 1.93 -3.32 9.23
C GLY A 4 0.53 -2.71 9.07
N ILE A 5 0.24 -2.22 7.87
CA ILE A 5 -1.07 -1.67 7.50
C ILE A 5 -1.71 -2.53 6.41
N GLY A 6 -3.03 -2.72 6.48
CA GLY A 6 -3.82 -3.41 5.46
C GLY A 6 -4.77 -2.43 4.77
N ILE A 7 -4.69 -2.32 3.44
CA ILE A 7 -5.37 -1.29 2.66
C ILE A 7 -6.08 -1.94 1.46
N PRO A 8 -7.32 -1.53 1.14
CA PRO A 8 -7.94 -1.85 -0.15
C PRO A 8 -7.07 -1.38 -1.34
N SER A 9 -7.07 -2.11 -2.45
CA SER A 9 -6.37 -1.65 -3.66
C SER A 9 -7.17 -0.56 -4.38
N TYR A 10 -6.65 0.68 -4.36
CA TYR A 10 -7.12 1.80 -5.18
C TYR A 10 -5.94 2.68 -5.60
N ILE A 11 -6.10 3.45 -6.68
CA ILE A 11 -4.99 4.13 -7.35
C ILE A 11 -4.22 5.11 -6.44
N ASP A 12 -4.87 5.71 -5.46
CA ASP A 12 -4.27 6.67 -4.51
C ASP A 12 -3.78 6.03 -3.20
N ALA A 13 -3.91 4.71 -3.02
CA ALA A 13 -3.52 4.00 -1.79
C ALA A 13 -2.03 4.18 -1.42
N TRP A 14 -1.19 4.59 -2.38
CA TRP A 14 0.21 4.93 -2.16
C TRP A 14 0.40 6.06 -1.14
N ARG A 15 -0.59 6.94 -0.92
CA ARG A 15 -0.50 8.03 0.05
C ARG A 15 -0.54 7.51 1.48
N GLU A 16 -1.42 6.55 1.74
CA GLU A 16 -1.54 5.86 3.02
C GLU A 16 -0.30 5.01 3.29
N VAL A 17 0.25 4.37 2.25
CA VAL A 17 1.54 3.66 2.35
C VAL A 17 2.69 4.61 2.68
N GLN A 18 2.79 5.75 2.00
CA GLN A 18 3.81 6.76 2.30
C GLN A 18 3.68 7.32 3.72
N ALA A 19 2.45 7.59 4.18
CA ALA A 19 2.21 8.01 5.56
C ALA A 19 2.59 6.91 6.57
N ALA A 20 2.35 5.63 6.24
CA ALA A 20 2.75 4.50 7.07
C ALA A 20 4.28 4.37 7.13
N GLU A 21 4.99 4.57 6.02
CA GLU A 21 6.45 4.61 5.96
C GLU A 21 7.01 5.69 6.91
N GLU A 22 6.50 6.92 6.80
CA GLU A 22 6.89 8.06 7.64
C GLU A 22 6.60 7.81 9.14
N ALA A 23 5.54 7.06 9.43
CA ALA A 23 5.17 6.67 10.78
C ALA A 23 5.96 5.46 11.32
N GLY A 24 6.85 4.86 10.52
CA GLY A 24 7.71 3.76 10.92
C GLY A 24 7.08 2.38 10.84
N PHE A 25 6.03 2.20 10.04
CA PHE A 25 5.49 0.88 9.72
C PHE A 25 6.52 0.06 8.93
N SER A 26 6.39 -1.25 9.04
CA SER A 26 7.33 -2.20 8.47
C SER A 26 6.93 -2.71 7.11
N HIS A 27 5.62 -2.79 6.80
CA HIS A 27 5.07 -3.36 5.57
C HIS A 27 3.63 -2.87 5.31
N ALA A 28 3.21 -2.83 4.04
CA ALA A 28 1.83 -2.61 3.63
C ALA A 28 1.26 -3.82 2.87
N TRP A 29 0.04 -4.24 3.23
CA TRP A 29 -0.72 -5.29 2.55
C TRP A 29 -1.84 -4.68 1.72
N PHE A 30 -1.95 -5.14 0.48
CA PHE A 30 -3.00 -4.73 -0.44
C PHE A 30 -4.03 -5.86 -0.58
N TYR A 31 -5.30 -5.52 -0.41
CA TYR A 31 -6.37 -6.49 -0.64
C TYR A 31 -6.68 -6.61 -2.13
N ASP A 32 -6.82 -7.85 -2.59
CA ASP A 32 -7.29 -8.19 -3.93
C ASP A 32 -8.64 -8.90 -3.84
N SER A 33 -9.61 -8.37 -4.57
CA SER A 33 -10.96 -8.92 -4.66
C SER A 33 -11.54 -8.54 -6.00
N GLN A 34 -11.86 -9.56 -6.77
CA GLN A 34 -12.35 -9.41 -8.13
C GLN A 34 -13.63 -8.56 -8.15
N LEU A 35 -13.65 -7.56 -9.03
CA LEU A 35 -14.75 -6.58 -9.19
C LEU A 35 -15.00 -5.65 -8.00
N ILE A 36 -14.16 -5.66 -6.95
CA ILE A 36 -14.28 -4.76 -5.79
C ILE A 36 -13.15 -3.74 -5.76
N TYR A 37 -11.91 -4.20 -5.96
CA TYR A 37 -10.72 -3.36 -5.88
C TYR A 37 -10.11 -3.08 -7.26
N SER A 38 -9.28 -2.04 -7.32
CA SER A 38 -8.44 -1.78 -8.50
C SER A 38 -7.37 -2.86 -8.66
N ASP A 39 -6.72 -2.90 -9.82
CA ASP A 39 -5.63 -3.85 -10.08
C ASP A 39 -4.52 -3.73 -9.02
N VAL A 40 -4.35 -4.80 -8.25
CA VAL A 40 -3.45 -4.82 -7.09
C VAL A 40 -1.98 -4.57 -7.48
N TRP A 41 -1.56 -5.05 -8.65
CA TRP A 41 -0.20 -4.88 -9.12
C TRP A 41 0.07 -3.43 -9.53
N ALA A 42 -0.87 -2.79 -10.21
CA ALA A 42 -0.77 -1.37 -10.54
C ALA A 42 -0.72 -0.49 -9.28
N THR A 43 -1.53 -0.80 -8.25
CA THR A 43 -1.51 -0.05 -6.98
C THR A 43 -0.23 -0.27 -6.20
N MET A 44 0.28 -1.50 -6.15
CA MET A 44 1.57 -1.81 -5.50
C MET A 44 2.75 -1.17 -6.24
N ALA A 45 2.71 -1.10 -7.57
CA ALA A 45 3.75 -0.45 -8.36
C ALA A 45 3.83 1.06 -8.07
N LEU A 46 2.68 1.73 -7.94
CA LEU A 46 2.65 3.14 -7.53
C LEU A 46 3.14 3.34 -6.10
N ALA A 47 2.76 2.48 -5.17
CA ALA A 47 3.27 2.53 -3.80
C ALA A 47 4.80 2.39 -3.78
N ALA A 48 5.35 1.41 -4.49
CA ALA A 48 6.78 1.20 -4.61
C ALA A 48 7.52 2.35 -5.33
N GLU A 49 6.85 3.08 -6.24
CA GLU A 49 7.43 4.27 -6.90
C GLU A 49 7.43 5.51 -5.99
N LYS A 50 6.53 5.57 -4.99
CA LYS A 50 6.35 6.71 -4.09
C LYS A 50 6.98 6.54 -2.72
N THR A 51 7.42 5.35 -2.35
CA THR A 51 8.14 5.07 -1.11
C THR A 51 9.58 4.67 -1.37
N SER A 52 10.43 4.78 -0.35
CA SER A 52 11.84 4.36 -0.44
C SER A 52 12.09 2.98 0.15
N LYS A 53 11.22 2.58 1.06
CA LYS A 53 11.26 1.34 1.79
C LYS A 53 9.91 0.64 1.66
N ILE A 54 8.80 1.16 2.24
CA ILE A 54 7.56 0.36 2.37
C ILE A 54 6.27 0.95 2.97
#